data_AF-A0A3D5C1Z0-F1
#
_entry.id   AF-A0A3D5C1Z0-F1
#
_cell.length_a   1.000
_cell.length_b   1.000
_cell.length_c   1.000
_cell.angle_alpha   90.00
_cell.angle_beta   90.00
_cell.angle_gamma   90.00
#
_symmetry.space_group_name_H-M   'P 1'
#
loop_
_entity.id
_entity.type
_entity.pdbx_description
1 polymer ?
#
loop_
_entity_poly.entity_id
_entity_poly.type
_entity_poly.pdbx_seq_one_letter_code
_entity_poly.pdbx_strand_id
1 'polypeptide(L)'
;MTTSWSRAGQASALASFEIDIQDFEGPLDLLLHLIEKQGLDITGVSLLAVTDQFVAHAHQIREQYAEAASEFLLVASQLALLKSRALLPQPEPEEEDDESLDDIAERLRLYAAFKTVAHELDERLQAGTGSFIRVVPPEIEPTPPKPGTGDLSILMSALSQLVQGNEPDITALSTPVRRFHVADKIDEIGALLSQHGSVPFDTIASSCS
;
A
#
# COMPACT_ATOMS: atom_id res chain seq x y z
N MET A 1 -60.94 -22.00 -23.24
CA MET A 1 -60.12 -21.44 -24.33
C MET A 1 -59.37 -20.27 -23.72
N THR A 2 -58.06 -20.21 -23.54
CA THR A 2 -56.92 -20.97 -24.03
C THR A 2 -55.82 -20.91 -22.96
N THR A 3 -55.06 -22.00 -22.91
CA THR A 3 -53.87 -22.30 -22.12
C THR A 3 -52.78 -21.23 -22.23
N SER A 4 -52.00 -21.01 -21.16
CA SER A 4 -50.56 -20.78 -21.27
C SER A 4 -49.84 -20.96 -19.93
N TRP A 5 -48.70 -21.61 -20.01
CA TRP A 5 -47.89 -22.25 -18.97
C TRP A 5 -46.67 -21.39 -18.64
N SER A 6 -46.15 -21.57 -17.43
CA SER A 6 -44.73 -21.83 -17.17
C SER A 6 -44.04 -20.87 -16.21
N ARG A 7 -43.29 -21.53 -15.34
CA ARG A 7 -42.49 -21.07 -14.22
C ARG A 7 -41.10 -20.75 -14.78
N ALA A 8 -40.58 -19.55 -14.55
CA ALA A 8 -39.17 -19.24 -14.74
C ALA A 8 -38.65 -18.53 -13.49
N GLY A 9 -37.54 -19.03 -12.98
CA GLY A 9 -37.06 -18.82 -11.62
C GLY A 9 -36.82 -17.37 -11.24
N GLN A 10 -37.18 -17.06 -10.00
CA GLN A 10 -36.55 -15.99 -9.25
C GLN A 10 -35.11 -16.43 -8.93
N ALA A 11 -34.20 -16.21 -9.88
CA ALA A 11 -32.79 -16.06 -9.55
C ALA A 11 -32.67 -14.67 -8.92
N SER A 12 -32.53 -14.64 -7.60
CA SER A 12 -32.17 -13.43 -6.86
C SER A 12 -30.94 -12.84 -7.54
N ALA A 13 -31.06 -11.62 -8.04
CA ALA A 13 -29.95 -10.82 -8.53
C ALA A 13 -28.99 -10.62 -7.35
N LEU A 14 -27.98 -11.50 -7.24
CA LEU A 14 -26.72 -11.13 -6.62
C LEU A 14 -26.13 -10.10 -7.57
N ALA A 15 -26.46 -8.83 -7.29
CA ALA A 15 -25.88 -7.70 -7.96
C ALA A 15 -24.37 -7.92 -8.03
N SER A 16 -23.88 -7.91 -9.25
CA SER A 16 -22.47 -7.84 -9.62
C SER A 16 -21.81 -6.72 -8.83
N PHE A 17 -21.12 -7.09 -7.75
CA PHE A 17 -20.19 -6.21 -7.07
C PHE A 17 -18.88 -6.30 -7.83
N GLU A 18 -18.73 -5.37 -8.76
CA GLU A 18 -17.48 -5.06 -9.43
C GLU A 18 -16.57 -4.41 -8.37
N ILE A 19 -15.75 -5.22 -7.71
CA ILE A 19 -14.65 -4.74 -6.87
C ILE A 19 -13.42 -4.77 -7.77
N ASP A 20 -12.85 -3.60 -8.03
CA ASP A 20 -11.62 -3.46 -8.79
C ASP A 20 -10.47 -4.06 -7.97
N ILE A 21 -9.77 -5.02 -8.56
CA ILE A 21 -8.70 -5.78 -7.89
C ILE A 21 -7.44 -4.93 -7.73
N GLN A 22 -7.39 -3.75 -8.37
CA GLN A 22 -6.28 -2.79 -8.25
C GLN A 22 -6.09 -2.20 -6.83
N ASP A 23 -7.03 -2.42 -5.91
CA ASP A 23 -7.01 -1.82 -4.58
C ASP A 23 -6.39 -2.71 -3.48
N PHE A 24 -6.00 -3.96 -3.77
CA PHE A 24 -5.49 -4.87 -2.74
C PHE A 24 -4.01 -5.20 -2.91
N GLU A 25 -3.24 -5.08 -1.82
CA GLU A 25 -1.81 -5.40 -1.80
C GLU A 25 -1.51 -6.90 -1.74
N GLY A 26 -2.53 -7.76 -1.61
CA GLY A 26 -2.37 -9.22 -1.59
C GLY A 26 -3.57 -9.99 -1.02
N PRO A 27 -3.44 -11.32 -0.87
CA PRO A 27 -4.55 -12.18 -0.42
C PRO A 27 -4.97 -11.95 1.03
N LEU A 28 -4.01 -11.64 1.92
CA LEU A 28 -4.32 -11.32 3.32
C LEU A 28 -5.15 -10.04 3.42
N ASP A 29 -4.88 -9.06 2.56
CA ASP A 29 -5.60 -7.80 2.57
C ASP A 29 -7.05 -7.97 2.11
N LEU A 30 -7.25 -8.77 1.07
CA LEU A 30 -8.59 -9.16 0.63
C LEU A 30 -9.36 -9.90 1.73
N LEU A 31 -8.72 -10.83 2.45
CA LEU A 31 -9.36 -11.52 3.58
C LEU A 31 -9.77 -10.55 4.68
N LEU A 32 -8.88 -9.62 5.04
CA LEU A 32 -9.16 -8.60 6.04
C LEU A 32 -10.37 -7.75 5.62
N HIS A 33 -10.38 -7.27 4.38
CA HIS A 33 -11.49 -6.52 3.81
C HIS A 33 -12.83 -7.28 3.87
N LEU A 34 -12.82 -8.58 3.51
CA LEU A 34 -14.04 -9.40 3.55
C LEU A 34 -14.56 -9.60 4.97
N ILE A 35 -13.67 -9.79 5.95
CA ILE A 35 -14.03 -9.94 7.37
C ILE A 35 -14.61 -8.63 7.92
N GLU A 36 -13.95 -7.51 7.64
CA GLU A 36 -14.40 -6.17 8.05
C GLU A 36 -15.76 -5.82 7.45
N LYS A 37 -15.96 -6.12 6.16
CA LYS A 37 -17.23 -5.88 5.45
C LYS A 37 -18.41 -6.64 6.07
N GLN A 38 -18.15 -7.80 6.68
CA GLN A 38 -19.16 -8.59 7.38
C GLN A 38 -19.31 -8.22 8.87
N GLY A 39 -18.47 -7.31 9.38
CA GLY A 39 -18.47 -6.93 10.79
C GLY A 39 -18.07 -8.07 11.73
N LEU A 40 -17.20 -8.97 11.26
CA LEU A 40 -16.72 -10.13 12.01
C LEU A 40 -15.38 -9.85 12.67
N ASP A 41 -15.13 -10.49 13.82
CA ASP A 41 -13.80 -10.50 14.43
C ASP A 41 -12.86 -11.44 13.66
N ILE A 42 -11.56 -11.16 13.65
CA ILE A 42 -10.56 -12.04 13.01
C ILE A 42 -10.44 -13.33 13.84
N THR A 43 -11.08 -14.41 13.42
CA THR A 43 -11.06 -15.74 14.06
C THR A 43 -11.13 -16.85 13.00
N GLY A 44 -10.78 -18.10 13.38
CA GLY A 44 -10.92 -19.25 12.47
C GLY A 44 -12.36 -19.47 11.98
N VAL A 45 -13.37 -19.20 12.81
CA VAL A 45 -14.79 -19.28 12.43
C VAL A 45 -15.15 -18.22 11.38
N SER A 46 -14.64 -17.00 11.54
CA SER A 46 -14.87 -15.92 10.56
C SER A 46 -14.23 -16.24 9.21
N LEU A 47 -13.04 -16.87 9.21
CA LEU A 47 -12.38 -17.32 7.98
C LEU A 47 -13.26 -18.32 7.20
N LEU A 48 -13.89 -19.27 7.89
CA LEU A 48 -14.84 -20.22 7.27
C LEU A 48 -16.03 -19.51 6.60
N ALA A 49 -16.53 -18.43 7.23
CA ALA A 49 -17.66 -17.65 6.73
C ALA A 49 -17.30 -16.85 5.47
N VAL A 50 -16.07 -16.30 5.39
CA VAL A 50 -15.62 -15.51 4.23
C VAL A 50 -14.97 -16.34 3.11
N THR A 51 -14.63 -17.61 3.37
CA THR A 51 -13.90 -18.47 2.41
C THR A 51 -14.57 -18.55 1.04
N ASP A 52 -15.90 -18.70 0.97
CA ASP A 52 -16.60 -18.84 -0.32
C ASP A 52 -16.50 -17.55 -1.16
N GLN A 53 -16.55 -16.40 -0.50
CA GLN A 53 -16.37 -15.10 -1.14
C GLN A 53 -14.93 -14.91 -1.61
N PHE A 54 -13.96 -15.30 -0.77
CA PHE A 54 -12.54 -15.24 -1.12
C PHE A 54 -12.23 -16.11 -2.35
N VAL A 55 -12.71 -17.35 -2.39
CA VAL A 55 -12.51 -18.26 -3.53
C VAL A 55 -13.14 -17.69 -4.81
N ALA A 56 -14.33 -17.11 -4.71
CA ALA A 56 -14.99 -16.47 -5.85
C ALA A 56 -14.14 -15.29 -6.41
N HIS A 57 -13.63 -14.43 -5.52
CA HIS A 57 -12.74 -13.34 -5.91
C HIS A 57 -11.41 -13.85 -6.49
N ALA A 58 -10.79 -14.87 -5.88
CA ALA A 58 -9.55 -15.46 -6.39
C ALA A 58 -9.70 -15.99 -7.83
N HIS A 59 -10.88 -16.54 -8.18
CA HIS A 59 -11.16 -16.95 -9.55
C HIS A 59 -11.28 -15.77 -10.52
N GLN A 60 -11.90 -14.67 -10.11
CA GLN A 60 -11.96 -13.44 -10.92
C GLN A 60 -10.57 -12.84 -11.14
N ILE A 61 -9.72 -12.80 -10.09
CA ILE A 61 -8.33 -12.34 -10.16
C ILE A 61 -7.54 -13.18 -11.15
N ARG A 62 -7.70 -14.51 -11.13
CA ARG A 62 -7.06 -15.41 -12.09
C ARG A 62 -7.41 -15.11 -13.54
N GLU A 63 -8.66 -14.72 -13.82
CA GLU A 63 -9.13 -14.42 -15.18
C GLU A 63 -8.58 -13.08 -15.69
N GLN A 64 -8.36 -12.11 -14.80
CA GLN A 64 -7.93 -10.76 -15.16
C GLN A 64 -6.40 -10.56 -15.06
N TYR A 65 -5.75 -11.19 -14.08
CA TYR A 65 -4.36 -10.95 -13.70
C TYR A 65 -3.62 -12.27 -13.42
N ALA A 66 -3.30 -13.01 -14.50
CA ALA A 66 -2.69 -14.34 -14.40
C ALA A 66 -1.35 -14.37 -13.63
N GLU A 67 -0.55 -13.29 -13.67
CA GLU A 67 0.74 -13.21 -12.99
C GLU A 67 0.60 -13.13 -11.46
N ALA A 68 -0.38 -12.40 -10.96
CA ALA A 68 -0.63 -12.21 -9.53
C ALA A 68 -1.52 -13.31 -8.91
N ALA A 69 -2.16 -14.14 -9.74
CA ALA A 69 -3.17 -15.10 -9.29
C ALA A 69 -2.61 -16.26 -8.44
N SER A 70 -1.32 -16.57 -8.55
CA SER A 70 -0.71 -17.73 -7.90
C SER A 70 -0.85 -17.68 -6.37
N GLU A 71 -0.61 -16.53 -5.75
CA GLU A 71 -0.70 -16.33 -4.30
C GLU A 71 -2.15 -16.44 -3.81
N PHE A 72 -3.10 -15.87 -4.55
CA PHE A 72 -4.52 -15.96 -4.22
C PHE A 72 -5.04 -17.40 -4.33
N LEU A 73 -4.62 -18.13 -5.37
CA LEU A 73 -5.03 -19.53 -5.55
C LEU A 73 -4.43 -20.44 -4.48
N LEU A 74 -3.19 -20.18 -4.04
CA LEU A 74 -2.57 -20.90 -2.94
C LEU A 74 -3.42 -20.77 -1.67
N VAL A 75 -3.72 -19.54 -1.25
CA VAL A 75 -4.54 -19.28 -0.06
C VAL A 75 -5.97 -19.82 -0.23
N ALA A 76 -6.55 -19.71 -1.43
CA ALA A 76 -7.88 -20.23 -1.73
C ALA A 76 -7.94 -21.75 -1.57
N SER A 77 -6.92 -22.45 -2.07
CA SER A 77 -6.81 -23.91 -1.96
C SER A 77 -6.68 -24.35 -0.50
N GLN A 78 -5.89 -23.63 0.29
CA GLN A 78 -5.70 -23.89 1.70
C GLN A 78 -6.99 -23.68 2.50
N LEU A 79 -7.67 -22.55 2.32
CA LEU A 79 -8.94 -22.28 2.98
C LEU A 79 -10.03 -23.29 2.59
N ALA A 80 -10.08 -23.71 1.32
CA ALA A 80 -11.02 -24.73 0.86
C ALA A 80 -10.75 -26.09 1.53
N LEU A 81 -9.48 -26.49 1.65
CA LEU A 81 -9.08 -27.71 2.36
C LEU A 81 -9.48 -27.64 3.83
N LEU A 82 -9.13 -26.56 4.51
CA LEU A 82 -9.44 -26.36 5.93
C LEU A 82 -10.95 -26.30 6.20
N LYS A 83 -11.72 -25.67 5.31
CA LYS A 83 -13.18 -25.67 5.37
C LYS A 83 -13.78 -27.05 5.18
N SER A 84 -13.25 -27.85 4.25
CA SER A 84 -13.67 -29.23 4.06
C SER A 84 -13.39 -30.08 5.31
N ARG A 85 -12.17 -30.00 5.87
CA ARG A 85 -11.78 -30.70 7.11
C ARG A 85 -12.68 -30.30 8.28
N ALA A 86 -12.99 -29.01 8.43
CA ALA A 86 -13.83 -28.51 9.51
C ALA A 86 -15.31 -28.95 9.42
N LEU A 87 -15.82 -29.20 8.21
CA LEU A 87 -17.22 -29.59 7.99
C LEU A 87 -17.46 -31.10 7.94
N LEU A 88 -16.43 -31.90 7.71
CA LEU A 88 -16.53 -33.36 7.61
C LEU A 88 -16.31 -34.03 8.97
N PRO A 89 -17.12 -35.03 9.35
CA PRO A 89 -16.83 -35.85 10.53
C PRO A 89 -15.58 -36.70 10.27
N GLN A 90 -14.46 -36.39 10.93
CA GLN A 90 -13.22 -37.15 10.82
C GLN A 90 -13.15 -38.31 11.83
N PRO A 91 -12.77 -39.53 11.41
CA PRO A 91 -12.38 -40.60 12.31
C PRO A 91 -10.94 -40.34 12.80
N GLU A 92 -10.84 -39.77 14.01
CA GLU A 92 -9.60 -39.34 14.69
C GLU A 92 -8.80 -38.22 13.99
N PRO A 93 -8.22 -37.28 14.76
CA PRO A 93 -7.33 -36.28 14.19
C PRO A 93 -6.02 -36.97 13.75
N GLU A 94 -5.75 -36.98 12.45
CA GLU A 94 -4.38 -37.22 11.98
C GLU A 94 -3.51 -36.05 12.48
N GLU A 95 -2.45 -36.35 13.22
CA GLU A 95 -1.38 -35.41 13.58
C GLU A 95 -0.59 -35.04 12.30
N GLU A 96 -1.22 -34.32 11.39
CA GLU A 96 -0.52 -33.58 10.35
C GLU A 96 -0.12 -32.22 10.92
N ASP A 97 1.15 -31.82 10.73
CA ASP A 97 1.69 -30.46 10.98
C ASP A 97 1.10 -29.42 9.99
N ASP A 98 -0.18 -29.55 9.67
CA ASP A 98 -0.89 -28.66 8.77
C ASP A 98 -1.26 -27.36 9.49
N GLU A 99 -1.01 -26.23 8.83
CA GLU A 99 -1.41 -24.91 9.31
C GLU A 99 -2.94 -24.87 9.53
N SER A 100 -3.36 -24.52 10.75
CA SER A 100 -4.76 -24.46 11.14
C SER A 100 -5.42 -23.14 10.76
N LEU A 101 -6.75 -23.08 10.84
CA LEU A 101 -7.49 -21.82 10.65
C LEU A 101 -7.13 -20.76 11.70
N ASP A 102 -6.77 -21.18 12.91
CA ASP A 102 -6.39 -20.26 13.98
C ASP A 102 -4.99 -19.67 13.73
N ASP A 103 -4.08 -20.44 13.14
CA ASP A 103 -2.75 -19.94 12.72
C ASP A 103 -2.90 -18.88 11.62
N ILE A 104 -3.76 -19.13 10.62
CA ILE A 104 -4.07 -18.14 9.58
C ILE A 104 -4.70 -16.90 10.21
N ALA A 105 -5.63 -17.06 11.16
CA ALA A 105 -6.25 -15.94 11.86
C ALA A 105 -5.23 -15.12 12.66
N GLU A 106 -4.25 -15.76 13.30
CA GLU A 106 -3.16 -15.08 14.01
C GLU A 106 -2.29 -14.26 13.04
N ARG A 107 -1.88 -14.86 11.92
CA ARG A 107 -1.14 -14.16 10.87
C ARG A 107 -1.93 -12.96 10.32
N LEU A 108 -3.25 -13.11 10.17
CA LEU A 108 -4.11 -12.02 9.71
C LEU A 108 -4.21 -10.88 10.73
N ARG A 109 -4.28 -11.18 12.04
CA ARG A 109 -4.21 -10.15 13.10
C ARG A 109 -2.88 -9.41 13.08
N LEU A 110 -1.77 -10.13 12.90
CA LEU A 110 -0.45 -9.53 12.81
C LEU A 110 -0.35 -8.60 11.59
N TYR A 111 -0.85 -9.05 10.43
CA TYR A 111 -0.93 -8.23 9.23
C TYR A 111 -1.78 -6.97 9.45
N ALA A 112 -2.97 -7.08 10.06
CA ALA A 112 -3.82 -5.94 10.37
C ALA A 112 -3.13 -4.91 11.30
N ALA A 113 -2.39 -5.39 12.31
CA ALA A 113 -1.61 -4.53 13.19
C ALA A 113 -0.51 -3.78 12.43
N PHE A 114 0.24 -4.48 11.57
CA PHE A 114 1.25 -3.85 10.72
C PHE A 114 0.65 -2.85 9.74
N LYS A 115 -0.50 -3.17 9.12
CA LYS A 115 -1.21 -2.28 8.21
C LYS A 115 -1.59 -0.96 8.91
N THR A 116 -2.06 -1.07 10.16
CA THR A 116 -2.40 0.11 10.99
C THR A 116 -1.17 0.98 11.26
N VAL A 117 -0.06 0.36 11.68
CA VAL A 117 1.19 1.10 11.95
C VAL A 117 1.77 1.71 10.67
N ALA A 118 1.73 0.98 9.55
CA ALA A 118 2.17 1.48 8.26
C ALA A 118 1.38 2.71 7.84
N HIS A 119 0.06 2.69 8.03
CA HIS A 119 -0.80 3.85 7.77
C HIS A 119 -0.44 5.05 8.66
N GLU A 120 -0.25 4.84 9.96
CA GLU A 120 0.17 5.93 10.87
C GLU A 120 1.54 6.51 10.48
N LEU A 121 2.48 5.67 10.03
CA LEU A 121 3.78 6.13 9.55
C LEU A 121 3.67 6.93 8.26
N ASP A 122 2.81 6.50 7.33
CA ASP A 122 2.53 7.23 6.09
C ASP A 122 1.92 8.62 6.39
N GLU A 123 0.93 8.70 7.29
CA GLU A 123 0.36 9.98 7.74
C GLU A 123 1.43 10.91 8.34
N ARG A 124 2.32 10.38 9.18
CA ARG A 124 3.42 11.16 9.79
C ARG A 124 4.44 11.65 8.76
N LEU A 125 4.71 10.84 7.74
CA LEU A 125 5.58 11.20 6.61
C LEU A 125 4.95 12.34 5.79
N GLN A 126 3.67 12.21 5.45
CA GLN A 126 2.91 13.22 4.71
C GLN A 126 2.76 14.54 5.49
N ALA A 127 2.65 14.47 6.82
CA ALA A 127 2.61 15.64 7.70
C ALA A 127 3.97 16.38 7.79
N GLY A 128 5.06 15.82 7.25
CA GLY A 128 6.37 16.46 7.27
C GLY A 128 7.01 16.56 8.66
N THR A 129 6.52 15.80 9.63
CA THR A 129 6.97 15.80 11.04
C THR A 129 8.33 15.14 11.28
N GLY A 130 9.03 14.73 10.22
CA GLY A 130 10.36 14.12 10.29
C GLY A 130 11.46 15.12 10.64
N SER A 131 12.40 14.71 11.49
CA SER A 131 13.64 15.45 11.70
C SER A 131 14.71 14.94 10.72
N PHE A 132 15.19 15.80 9.84
CA PHE A 132 16.29 15.46 8.93
C PHE A 132 17.64 15.64 9.64
N ILE A 133 18.48 14.62 9.61
CA ILE A 133 19.86 14.74 10.09
C ILE A 133 20.60 15.65 9.12
N ARG A 134 21.22 16.72 9.64
CA ARG A 134 22.16 17.51 8.85
C ARG A 134 23.39 16.65 8.57
N VAL A 135 23.48 16.11 7.36
CA VAL A 135 24.75 15.57 6.85
C VAL A 135 25.66 16.76 6.63
N VAL A 136 26.51 17.06 7.62
CA VAL A 136 27.60 18.01 7.44
C VAL A 136 28.55 17.35 6.45
N PRO A 137 28.73 17.90 5.23
CA PRO A 137 29.74 17.37 4.31
C PRO A 137 31.07 17.32 5.08
N PRO A 138 31.83 16.21 4.99
CA PRO A 138 33.14 16.17 5.62
C PRO A 138 33.90 17.44 5.20
N GLU A 139 34.60 18.06 6.15
CA GLU A 139 35.39 19.24 5.86
C GLU A 139 36.54 18.79 4.94
N ILE A 140 36.32 18.90 3.64
CA ILE A 140 37.32 18.58 2.63
C ILE A 140 38.28 19.78 2.66
N GLU A 141 39.40 19.64 3.36
CA GLU A 141 40.53 20.52 3.08
C GLU A 141 40.82 20.42 1.58
N PRO A 142 40.82 21.52 0.82
CA PRO A 142 41.07 21.50 -0.62
C PRO A 142 42.53 21.14 -0.87
N THR A 143 42.86 19.86 -0.72
CA THR A 143 44.14 19.33 -1.16
C THR A 143 44.06 19.25 -2.68
N PRO A 144 44.92 19.98 -3.43
CA PRO A 144 44.95 19.84 -4.87
C PRO A 144 45.18 18.36 -5.21
N PRO A 145 44.41 17.79 -6.16
CA PRO A 145 44.56 16.39 -6.51
C PRO A 145 46.00 16.15 -6.94
N LYS A 146 46.66 15.15 -6.33
CA LYS A 146 48.01 14.76 -6.74
C LYS A 146 47.95 14.30 -8.20
N PRO A 147 48.67 14.95 -9.13
CA PRO A 147 48.66 14.52 -10.51
C PRO A 147 49.28 13.12 -10.62
N GLY A 148 48.53 12.17 -11.21
CA GLY A 148 49.04 10.83 -11.55
C GLY A 148 48.63 9.68 -10.64
N THR A 149 47.64 9.82 -9.74
CA THR A 149 47.21 8.72 -8.83
C THR A 149 45.82 8.14 -9.13
N GLY A 150 45.20 8.50 -10.26
CA GLY A 150 43.91 7.93 -10.67
C GLY A 150 44.12 6.74 -11.60
N ASP A 151 43.98 5.53 -11.08
CA ASP A 151 43.87 4.33 -11.92
C ASP A 151 42.44 4.26 -12.51
N LEU A 152 42.31 3.78 -13.75
CA LEU A 152 41.00 3.65 -14.44
C LEU A 152 40.03 2.78 -13.63
N SER A 153 40.57 1.84 -12.86
CA SER A 153 39.83 0.99 -11.92
C SER A 153 39.08 1.79 -10.85
N ILE A 154 39.64 2.90 -10.36
CA ILE A 154 39.03 3.79 -9.35
C ILE A 154 37.88 4.59 -9.98
N LEU A 155 38.06 5.06 -11.21
CA LEU A 155 37.00 5.78 -11.93
C LEU A 155 35.83 4.84 -12.26
N MET A 156 36.14 3.61 -12.70
CA MET A 156 35.11 2.61 -13.01
C MET A 156 34.37 2.14 -11.76
N SER A 157 35.04 2.00 -10.62
CA SER A 157 34.36 1.64 -9.37
C SER A 157 33.47 2.77 -8.85
N ALA A 158 33.93 4.03 -8.92
CA ALA A 158 33.11 5.19 -8.56
C ALA A 158 31.90 5.36 -9.49
N LEU A 159 32.08 5.16 -10.81
CA LEU A 159 30.99 5.19 -11.78
C LEU A 159 30.00 4.03 -11.55
N SER A 160 30.51 2.83 -11.25
CA SER A 160 29.67 1.68 -10.91
C SER A 160 28.85 1.92 -9.64
N GLN A 161 29.41 2.60 -8.62
CA GLN A 161 28.68 2.97 -7.40
C GLN A 161 27.57 3.99 -7.68
N LEU A 162 27.81 4.93 -8.60
CA LEU A 162 26.79 5.89 -9.04
C LEU A 162 25.66 5.19 -9.81
N VAL A 163 26.01 4.24 -10.68
CA VAL A 163 25.04 3.52 -11.54
C VAL A 163 24.25 2.45 -10.78
N GLN A 164 24.82 1.81 -9.75
CA GLN A 164 24.18 0.73 -8.99
C GLN A 164 23.20 1.21 -7.90
N GLY A 165 22.82 2.48 -7.87
CA GLY A 165 21.76 2.95 -6.98
C GLY A 165 22.23 3.39 -5.60
N ASN A 166 23.40 4.04 -5.53
CA ASN A 166 23.62 5.04 -4.50
C ASN A 166 23.40 6.44 -5.08
N GLU A 167 22.30 6.62 -5.82
CA GLU A 167 21.64 7.92 -5.76
C GLU A 167 21.41 8.16 -4.26
N PRO A 168 21.98 9.21 -3.64
CA PRO A 168 21.49 9.59 -2.32
C PRO A 168 19.98 9.71 -2.50
N ASP A 169 19.22 9.00 -1.69
CA ASP A 169 17.76 9.01 -1.76
C ASP A 169 17.28 10.44 -1.46
N ILE A 170 17.27 11.26 -2.51
CA ILE A 170 16.72 12.61 -2.52
C ILE A 170 15.21 12.57 -2.67
N THR A 171 14.59 11.38 -2.69
CA THR A 171 13.13 11.24 -2.55
C THR A 171 12.68 11.77 -1.19
N ALA A 172 13.55 11.73 -0.17
CA ALA A 172 13.33 12.41 1.11
C ALA A 172 13.56 13.93 1.09
N LEU A 173 13.97 14.52 -0.04
CA LEU A 173 14.34 15.94 -0.17
C LEU A 173 13.53 16.71 -1.22
N SER A 174 12.45 16.14 -1.74
CA SER A 174 11.48 16.93 -2.49
C SER A 174 10.48 17.54 -1.51
N THR A 175 10.86 18.62 -0.81
CA THR A 175 9.85 19.65 -0.52
C THR A 175 9.13 19.90 -1.84
N PRO A 176 7.79 19.80 -1.93
CA PRO A 176 7.10 20.12 -3.16
C PRO A 176 7.49 21.57 -3.48
N VAL A 177 8.35 21.75 -4.49
CA VAL A 177 8.71 23.08 -4.97
C VAL A 177 7.43 23.63 -5.58
N ARG A 178 6.64 24.32 -4.76
CA ARG A 178 5.42 24.97 -5.18
C ARG A 178 5.86 26.08 -6.14
N ARG A 179 5.83 25.77 -7.43
CA ARG A 179 6.17 26.73 -8.49
C ARG A 179 5.06 27.78 -8.50
N PHE A 180 5.38 28.97 -8.02
CA PHE A 180 4.50 30.14 -8.18
C PHE A 180 4.88 30.85 -9.48
N HIS A 181 3.90 31.31 -10.25
CA HIS A 181 4.17 32.31 -11.27
C HIS A 181 4.39 33.65 -10.58
N VAL A 182 5.45 34.36 -11.01
CA VAL A 182 5.81 35.67 -10.46
C VAL A 182 4.64 36.66 -10.59
N ALA A 183 3.84 36.55 -11.65
CA ALA A 183 2.65 37.38 -11.85
C ALA A 183 1.61 37.21 -10.73
N ASP A 184 1.29 35.97 -10.35
CA ASP A 184 0.30 35.68 -9.31
C ASP A 184 0.71 36.28 -7.96
N LYS A 185 2.01 36.23 -7.63
CA LYS A 185 2.55 36.82 -6.40
C LYS A 185 2.63 38.34 -6.44
N ILE A 186 2.83 38.93 -7.62
CA ILE A 186 2.74 40.39 -7.81
C ILE A 186 1.30 40.86 -7.56
N ASP A 187 0.31 40.15 -8.08
CA ASP A 187 -1.11 40.50 -7.89
C ASP A 187 -1.55 40.36 -6.42
N GLU A 188 -1.11 39.30 -5.75
CA GLU A 188 -1.37 39.05 -4.32
C GLU A 188 -0.76 40.15 -3.42
N ILE A 189 0.51 40.49 -3.64
CA ILE A 189 1.18 41.57 -2.90
C ILE A 189 0.54 42.92 -3.24
N GLY A 190 0.17 43.15 -4.49
CA GLY A 190 -0.53 44.36 -4.93
C GLY A 190 -1.87 44.55 -4.23
N ALA A 191 -2.65 43.48 -4.10
CA ALA A 191 -3.92 43.48 -3.37
C ALA A 191 -3.72 43.82 -1.88
N LEU A 192 -2.73 43.20 -1.23
CA LEU A 192 -2.43 43.44 0.19
C LEU A 192 -1.99 44.89 0.45
N LEU A 193 -1.15 45.45 -0.42
CA LEU A 193 -0.69 46.84 -0.33
C LEU A 193 -1.83 47.83 -0.60
N SER A 194 -2.77 47.50 -1.49
CA SER A 194 -3.92 48.36 -1.79
C SER A 194 -4.90 48.47 -0.62
N GLN A 195 -5.04 47.42 0.20
CA GLN A 195 -5.92 47.42 1.38
C GLN A 195 -5.31 48.12 2.60
N HIS A 196 -4.01 47.97 2.84
CA HIS A 196 -3.38 48.40 4.08
C HIS A 196 -2.44 49.61 3.91
N GLY A 197 -2.15 50.03 2.69
CA GLY A 197 -1.26 51.15 2.36
C GLY A 197 0.23 50.90 2.63
N SER A 198 0.57 50.13 3.67
CA SER A 198 1.90 49.61 3.96
C SER A 198 1.79 48.32 4.77
N VAL A 199 2.55 47.30 4.40
CA VAL A 199 2.59 46.02 5.10
C VAL A 199 4.06 45.68 5.40
N PRO A 200 4.43 45.40 6.66
CA PRO A 200 5.79 44.98 6.99
C PRO A 200 6.07 43.61 6.37
N PHE A 201 7.30 43.44 5.85
CA PHE A 201 7.70 42.25 5.09
C PHE A 201 7.54 40.94 5.86
N ASP A 202 7.69 40.98 7.19
CA ASP A 202 7.53 39.82 8.08
C ASP A 202 6.11 39.20 8.01
N THR A 203 5.09 40.03 7.83
CA THR A 203 3.70 39.60 7.69
C THR A 203 3.45 38.88 6.36
N ILE A 204 4.20 39.23 5.30
CA ILE A 204 4.10 38.60 3.98
C ILE A 204 4.91 37.30 3.95
N ALA A 205 6.05 37.25 4.66
CA ALA A 205 6.90 36.07 4.74
C ALA A 205 6.24 34.94 5.57
N SER A 206 5.56 35.29 6.67
CA SER A 206 4.85 34.32 7.52
C SER A 206 3.61 33.70 6.86
N SER A 207 3.01 34.35 5.86
CA SER A 207 1.90 33.78 5.07
C SER A 207 2.35 32.82 3.95
N CYS A 208 3.66 32.64 3.75
CA CYS A 208 4.24 31.85 2.65
C CYS A 208 4.85 30.49 3.10
N SER A 209 4.55 30.02 4.32
CA SER A 209 4.96 28.69 4.76
C SER A 209 4.11 27.56 4.18
#